data_AF-A0AAN8XUA6-F1
#
_entry.id   AF-A0AAN8XUA6-F1
#
_cell.length_a   1.000
_cell.length_b   1.000
_cell.length_c   1.000
_cell.angle_alpha   90.00
_cell.angle_beta   90.00
_cell.angle_gamma   90.00
#
_symmetry.space_group_name_H-M   'P 1'
#
loop_
_entity.id
_entity.type
_entity.pdbx_description
1 polymer ?
#
loop_
_entity_poly.entity_id
_entity_poly.type
_entity_poly.pdbx_seq_one_letter_code
_entity_poly.pdbx_strand_id
1 'polypeptide(L)'
;MDDAGSVLQIRLVIDAYHKEQPGLRYCFASQKKGTWTHLCQLEELVFVSMRPQDMTVEVARETGVPCYFKFQALDVLESFVSCLSGYYRLIATWTFDLCRELPTPSLDYLRANKCHGPIGRVYAAKKLKEKGGGAIGVALLREASDKYSSYKLDVTVENAKEPVSHDIVMEGDKVLFKDKEVMYNSLGAMLKELLKGKEPSIKISRILPPSDYDDATPLLLCASRDKKTRNSNNSGPVVISMDHLTSSEIRINRGRYSDLVVAQWTTQENREVAVKRPKFSNDYQGEREFLRMLNRYCFVTCECIATILGLTLSPLSLVMEYFPLGPLDKYLQSHKTDMKEVELVEAATYLARALHYLNLENVQHLKIRCHNILVAAHTDQTFKVKLGDPGVMRPYTQQDMHWIPVEYHVQPPWALQDPTTDIWAFSTTLWQIFSFGIIPLAGADMEEVRHLYAAGRLLPRPDSCPEDLYK
;
A
#
# COMPACT_ATOMS: atom_id res chain seq x y z
N MET A 1 -15.64 -20.28 14.71
CA MET A 1 -17.08 -20.20 15.02
C MET A 1 -17.73 -19.56 13.82
N ASP A 2 -18.91 -20.01 13.42
CA ASP A 2 -19.72 -19.22 12.48
C ASP A 2 -20.32 -17.99 13.19
N ASP A 3 -21.03 -17.16 12.44
CA ASP A 3 -21.68 -15.94 12.95
C ASP A 3 -22.75 -16.25 14.02
N ALA A 4 -23.15 -17.51 14.18
CA ALA A 4 -24.08 -18.01 15.19
C ALA A 4 -23.37 -18.61 16.43
N GLY A 5 -22.04 -18.55 16.51
CA GLY A 5 -21.25 -19.07 17.64
C GLY A 5 -21.06 -20.60 17.62
N SER A 6 -21.42 -21.28 16.54
CA SER A 6 -21.26 -22.74 16.42
C SER A 6 -19.83 -23.12 16.06
N VAL A 7 -19.28 -24.12 16.75
CA VAL A 7 -17.95 -24.67 16.45
C VAL A 7 -18.08 -25.71 15.33
N LEU A 8 -17.64 -25.35 14.13
CA LEU A 8 -17.65 -26.22 12.97
C LEU A 8 -16.27 -26.83 12.74
N GLN A 9 -16.21 -28.15 12.53
CA GLN A 9 -14.96 -28.79 12.14
C GLN A 9 -14.67 -28.53 10.67
N ILE A 10 -13.44 -28.07 10.40
CA ILE A 10 -12.97 -27.77 9.06
C ILE A 10 -11.63 -28.46 8.80
N ARG A 11 -11.31 -28.62 7.51
CA ARG A 11 -9.95 -28.90 7.04
C ARG A 11 -9.43 -27.64 6.37
N LEU A 12 -8.29 -27.14 6.84
CA LEU A 12 -7.59 -25.97 6.28
C LEU A 12 -6.40 -26.45 5.44
N VAL A 13 -6.14 -25.80 4.30
CA VAL A 13 -5.02 -26.12 3.42
C VAL A 13 -4.41 -24.87 2.82
N ILE A 14 -3.08 -24.84 2.74
CA ILE A 14 -2.32 -23.86 1.97
C ILE A 14 -2.07 -24.49 0.59
N ASP A 15 -2.84 -24.06 -0.39
CA ASP A 15 -2.81 -24.57 -1.77
C ASP A 15 -2.31 -23.46 -2.71
N ALA A 16 -1.03 -23.09 -2.55
CA ALA A 16 -0.40 -21.96 -3.24
C ALA A 16 -0.44 -22.07 -4.78
N TYR A 17 -0.65 -23.26 -5.34
CA TYR A 17 -0.61 -23.53 -6.77
C TYR A 17 -1.94 -24.04 -7.33
N HIS A 18 -3.05 -23.88 -6.61
CA HIS A 18 -4.36 -24.23 -7.14
C HIS A 18 -4.63 -23.47 -8.44
N LYS A 19 -5.13 -24.17 -9.47
CA LYS A 19 -5.28 -23.61 -10.83
C LYS A 19 -6.19 -22.39 -10.90
N GLU A 20 -7.27 -22.37 -10.11
CA GLU A 20 -8.31 -21.33 -10.19
C GLU A 20 -8.38 -20.44 -8.94
N GLN A 21 -7.91 -20.94 -7.81
CA GLN A 21 -8.11 -20.33 -6.49
C GLN A 21 -6.89 -20.58 -5.60
N PRO A 22 -5.70 -20.10 -5.99
CA PRO A 22 -4.48 -20.31 -5.23
C PRO A 22 -4.56 -19.62 -3.87
N GLY A 23 -3.92 -20.22 -2.87
CA GLY A 23 -3.73 -19.64 -1.55
C GLY A 23 -4.37 -20.44 -0.42
N LEU A 24 -4.98 -19.76 0.54
CA LEU A 24 -5.55 -20.39 1.72
C LEU A 24 -6.99 -20.84 1.44
N ARG A 25 -7.31 -22.10 1.72
CA ARG A 25 -8.62 -22.70 1.43
C ARG A 25 -9.07 -23.57 2.60
N TYR A 26 -10.37 -23.69 2.79
CA TYR A 26 -10.93 -24.58 3.80
C TYR A 26 -12.18 -25.32 3.30
N CYS A 27 -12.50 -26.45 3.93
CA CYS A 27 -13.76 -27.15 3.71
C CYS A 27 -14.34 -27.66 5.02
N PHE A 28 -15.67 -27.71 5.13
CA PHE A 28 -16.34 -28.22 6.32
C PHE A 28 -16.34 -29.76 6.31
N ALA A 29 -16.11 -30.38 7.47
CA ALA A 29 -16.11 -31.83 7.62
C ALA A 29 -17.47 -32.47 7.24
N SER A 30 -18.56 -31.72 7.34
CA SER A 30 -19.93 -32.14 6.99
C SER A 30 -20.29 -31.98 5.51
N GLN A 31 -19.49 -31.26 4.71
CA GLN A 31 -19.76 -31.07 3.28
C GLN A 31 -19.38 -32.33 2.47
N LYS A 32 -20.05 -32.54 1.33
CA LYS A 32 -19.68 -33.59 0.37
C LYS A 32 -18.19 -33.45 0.03
N LYS A 33 -17.46 -34.58 0.02
CA LYS A 33 -16.05 -34.65 -0.42
C LYS A 33 -15.86 -33.83 -1.70
N GLY A 34 -15.06 -32.75 -1.62
CA GLY A 34 -14.61 -31.98 -2.79
C GLY A 34 -15.03 -30.50 -2.82
N THR A 35 -15.96 -30.04 -1.99
CA THR A 35 -16.34 -28.61 -1.96
C THR A 35 -15.37 -27.83 -1.06
N TRP A 36 -14.52 -26.98 -1.67
CA TRP A 36 -13.58 -26.11 -0.96
C TRP A 36 -14.00 -24.66 -1.10
N THR A 37 -13.95 -23.92 0.00
CA THR A 37 -14.10 -22.46 0.02
C THR A 37 -12.72 -21.82 -0.06
N HIS A 38 -12.55 -20.89 -0.99
CA HIS A 38 -11.35 -20.06 -1.08
C HIS A 38 -11.43 -18.95 -0.04
N LEU A 39 -10.40 -18.84 0.81
CA LEU A 39 -10.32 -17.81 1.83
C LEU A 39 -9.67 -16.55 1.26
N CYS A 40 -8.47 -16.69 0.70
CA CYS A 40 -7.70 -15.59 0.12
C CYS A 40 -6.50 -16.12 -0.66
N GLN A 41 -5.95 -15.27 -1.51
CA GLN A 41 -4.58 -15.46 -2.00
C GLN A 41 -3.59 -15.23 -0.85
N LEU A 42 -2.38 -15.79 -0.94
CA LEU A 42 -1.40 -15.59 0.14
C LEU A 42 -0.88 -14.15 0.15
N GLU A 43 -0.82 -13.49 -1.00
CA GLU A 43 -0.47 -12.08 -1.14
C GLU A 43 -1.47 -11.14 -0.46
N GLU A 44 -2.71 -11.57 -0.26
CA GLU A 44 -3.75 -10.80 0.41
C GLU A 44 -3.64 -10.87 1.94
N LEU A 45 -2.68 -11.62 2.50
CA LEU A 45 -2.49 -11.69 3.95
C LEU A 45 -1.79 -10.41 4.47
N VAL A 46 -2.33 -9.85 5.55
CA VAL A 46 -1.78 -8.64 6.19
C VAL A 46 -1.01 -9.02 7.46
N PHE A 47 -1.67 -9.72 8.38
CA PHE A 47 -1.03 -10.28 9.58
C PHE A 47 -1.75 -11.54 10.03
N VAL A 48 -1.05 -12.33 10.82
CA VAL A 48 -1.56 -13.50 11.52
C VAL A 48 -1.22 -13.32 12.98
N SER A 49 -2.20 -13.43 13.88
CA SER A 49 -1.94 -13.41 15.32
C SER A 49 -2.32 -14.75 15.90
N MET A 50 -1.52 -15.22 16.86
CA MET A 50 -1.82 -16.44 17.61
C MET A 50 -2.10 -16.12 19.07
N ARG A 51 -3.09 -16.84 19.61
CA ARG A 51 -3.46 -16.87 21.03
C ARG A 51 -3.24 -18.28 21.58
N PRO A 52 -2.05 -18.59 22.11
CA PRO A 52 -1.75 -19.92 22.64
C PRO A 52 -2.69 -20.35 23.78
N GLN A 53 -3.26 -19.39 24.52
CA GLN A 53 -4.11 -19.65 25.69
C GLN A 53 -5.43 -20.33 25.32
N ASP A 54 -6.02 -19.95 24.17
CA ASP A 54 -7.30 -20.48 23.70
C ASP A 54 -7.17 -21.26 22.39
N MET A 55 -5.93 -21.47 21.93
CA MET A 55 -5.58 -22.20 20.71
C MET A 55 -6.14 -21.56 19.43
N THR A 56 -6.31 -20.23 19.41
CA THR A 56 -6.88 -19.52 18.27
C THR A 56 -5.81 -18.85 17.43
N VAL A 57 -5.99 -18.88 16.11
CA VAL A 57 -5.27 -18.07 15.13
C VAL A 57 -6.26 -17.12 14.48
N GLU A 58 -5.90 -15.84 14.46
CA GLU A 58 -6.54 -14.82 13.65
C GLU A 58 -5.78 -14.67 12.34
N VAL A 59 -6.49 -14.73 11.22
CA VAL A 59 -5.96 -14.47 9.88
C VAL A 59 -6.60 -13.21 9.35
N ALA A 60 -5.83 -12.13 9.30
CA ALA A 60 -6.24 -10.85 8.76
C ALA A 60 -5.80 -10.72 7.29
N ARG A 61 -6.71 -10.21 6.47
CA ARG A 61 -6.55 -10.06 5.02
C ARG A 61 -6.62 -8.59 4.63
N GLU A 62 -6.19 -8.27 3.42
CA GLU A 62 -6.25 -6.91 2.86
C GLU A 62 -7.70 -6.39 2.79
N THR A 63 -8.66 -7.32 2.68
CA THR A 63 -10.09 -7.04 2.59
C THR A 63 -10.88 -8.11 3.32
N GLY A 64 -11.99 -7.70 3.93
CA GLY A 64 -12.94 -8.57 4.59
C GLY A 64 -12.60 -8.87 6.04
N VAL A 65 -13.61 -9.33 6.76
CA VAL A 65 -13.54 -9.62 8.20
C VAL A 65 -12.42 -10.64 8.49
N PRO A 66 -11.61 -10.41 9.54
CA PRO A 66 -10.62 -11.39 10.01
C PRO A 66 -11.24 -12.75 10.29
N CYS A 67 -10.53 -13.81 9.92
CA CYS A 67 -10.99 -15.18 10.11
C CYS A 67 -10.32 -15.81 11.33
N TYR A 68 -11.11 -16.49 12.17
CA TYR A 68 -10.61 -17.11 13.40
C TYR A 68 -10.67 -18.64 13.32
N PHE A 69 -9.52 -19.28 13.51
CA PHE A 69 -9.35 -20.73 13.48
C PHE A 69 -8.90 -21.26 14.83
N LYS A 70 -9.56 -22.30 15.34
CA LYS A 70 -9.19 -22.93 16.61
C LYS A 70 -8.51 -24.27 16.34
N PHE A 71 -7.34 -24.48 16.93
CA PHE A 71 -6.52 -25.67 16.78
C PHE A 71 -6.64 -26.59 18.00
N GLN A 72 -6.28 -27.87 17.82
CA GLN A 72 -6.38 -28.88 18.89
C GLN A 72 -5.15 -28.92 19.80
N ALA A 73 -3.99 -28.50 19.30
CA ALA A 73 -2.72 -28.55 20.01
C ALA A 73 -1.76 -27.45 19.52
N LEU A 74 -0.89 -26.97 20.41
CA LEU A 74 0.01 -25.83 20.17
C LEU A 74 0.99 -26.08 19.04
N ASP A 75 1.53 -27.29 18.95
CA ASP A 75 2.44 -27.73 17.89
C ASP A 75 1.79 -27.67 16.49
N VAL A 76 0.52 -28.07 16.38
CA VAL A 76 -0.23 -27.97 15.12
C VAL A 76 -0.47 -26.52 14.72
N LEU A 77 -0.79 -25.67 15.71
CA LEU A 77 -0.98 -24.22 15.50
C LEU A 77 0.33 -23.58 15.02
N GLU A 78 1.43 -23.79 15.73
CA GLU A 78 2.75 -23.24 15.39
C GLU A 78 3.24 -23.75 14.03
N SER A 79 2.99 -25.03 13.73
CA SER A 79 3.29 -25.63 12.42
C SER A 79 2.52 -24.94 11.30
N PHE A 80 1.22 -24.70 11.49
CA PHE A 80 0.39 -23.99 10.51
C PHE A 80 0.89 -22.56 10.27
N VAL A 81 1.08 -21.79 11.34
CA VAL A 81 1.54 -20.39 11.26
C VAL A 81 2.92 -20.32 10.61
N SER A 82 3.85 -21.20 11.00
CA SER A 82 5.19 -21.26 10.41
C SER A 82 5.15 -21.58 8.91
N CYS A 83 4.29 -22.54 8.52
CA CYS A 83 4.11 -22.92 7.12
C CYS A 83 3.52 -21.76 6.30
N LEU A 84 2.49 -21.09 6.83
CA LEU A 84 1.85 -19.94 6.19
C LEU A 84 2.82 -18.78 6.01
N SER A 85 3.59 -18.42 7.05
CA SER A 85 4.67 -17.42 7.00
C SER A 85 5.76 -17.79 6.00
N GLY A 86 6.12 -19.07 5.89
CA GLY A 86 7.08 -19.56 4.90
C GLY A 86 6.59 -19.34 3.47
N TYR A 87 5.37 -19.80 3.16
CA TYR A 87 4.79 -19.60 1.82
C TYR A 87 4.58 -18.12 1.49
N TYR A 88 4.12 -17.31 2.44
CA TYR A 88 3.99 -15.87 2.24
C TYR A 88 5.33 -15.24 1.82
N ARG A 89 6.42 -15.60 2.50
CA ARG A 89 7.76 -15.09 2.16
C ARG A 89 8.26 -15.53 0.79
N LEU A 90 7.87 -16.72 0.35
CA LEU A 90 8.20 -17.26 -0.97
C LEU A 90 7.27 -16.77 -2.09
N ILE A 91 6.21 -16.02 -1.76
CA ILE A 91 5.20 -15.56 -2.73
C ILE A 91 5.10 -14.04 -2.76
N ALA A 92 4.99 -13.38 -1.61
CA ALA A 92 4.70 -11.95 -1.47
C ALA A 92 5.96 -11.11 -1.20
N THR A 93 6.55 -11.24 -0.01
CA THR A 93 7.75 -10.51 0.39
C THR A 93 8.56 -11.29 1.40
N TRP A 94 9.86 -11.46 1.15
CA TRP A 94 10.70 -12.35 1.95
C TRP A 94 11.11 -11.75 3.31
N THR A 95 11.06 -10.42 3.46
CA THR A 95 11.51 -9.67 4.67
C THR A 95 10.49 -9.69 5.81
N PHE A 96 9.26 -10.10 5.54
CA PHE A 96 8.13 -9.92 6.46
C PHE A 96 7.79 -11.20 7.20
N ASP A 97 7.59 -11.09 8.52
CA ASP A 97 7.03 -12.14 9.35
C ASP A 97 5.55 -11.83 9.57
N LEU A 98 4.67 -12.72 9.08
CA LEU A 98 3.22 -12.55 9.20
C LEU A 98 2.74 -12.57 10.65
N CYS A 99 3.43 -13.30 11.52
CA CYS A 99 3.05 -13.49 12.92
C CYS A 99 4.15 -13.02 13.85
N ARG A 100 3.82 -12.03 14.69
CA ARG A 100 4.77 -11.41 15.62
C ARG A 100 5.09 -12.32 16.80
N GLU A 101 4.13 -13.13 17.21
CA GLU A 101 4.25 -14.05 18.35
C GLU A 101 5.11 -15.28 18.01
N LEU A 102 5.34 -15.55 16.72
CA LEU A 102 6.18 -16.65 16.22
C LEU A 102 7.23 -16.12 15.22
N PRO A 103 8.23 -15.36 15.68
CA PRO A 103 9.21 -14.73 14.80
C PRO A 103 10.13 -15.77 14.14
N THR A 104 10.54 -15.51 12.89
CA THR A 104 11.49 -16.39 12.18
C THR A 104 12.92 -16.05 12.63
N PRO A 105 13.68 -16.98 13.26
CA PRO A 105 15.01 -16.67 13.78
C PRO A 105 16.01 -16.16 12.73
N SER A 106 15.92 -16.65 11.49
CA SER A 106 16.77 -16.17 10.40
C SER A 106 16.44 -14.73 10.00
N LEU A 107 15.17 -14.31 10.05
CA LEU A 107 14.80 -12.93 9.74
C LEU A 107 15.22 -11.97 10.83
N ASP A 108 15.10 -12.36 12.10
CA ASP A 108 15.62 -11.56 13.22
C ASP A 108 17.13 -11.34 13.10
N TYR A 109 17.87 -12.39 12.75
CA TYR A 109 19.31 -12.29 12.48
C TYR A 109 19.60 -11.29 11.34
N LEU A 110 18.88 -11.37 10.23
CA LEU A 110 19.10 -10.46 9.09
C LEU A 110 18.74 -9.01 9.44
N ARG A 111 17.61 -8.78 10.12
CA ARG A 111 17.17 -7.45 10.58
C ARG A 111 18.17 -6.82 11.54
N ALA A 112 18.66 -7.59 12.53
CA ALA A 112 19.67 -7.13 13.48
C ALA A 112 20.98 -6.69 12.78
N ASN A 113 21.29 -7.28 11.63
CA ASN A 113 22.48 -6.97 10.83
C ASN A 113 22.20 -6.01 9.66
N LYS A 114 21.00 -5.44 9.55
CA LYS A 114 20.58 -4.60 8.40
C LYS A 114 20.81 -5.26 7.04
N CYS A 115 20.61 -6.58 7.00
CA CYS A 115 20.81 -7.39 5.80
C CYS A 115 19.52 -7.46 4.98
N HIS A 116 19.62 -7.18 3.68
CA HIS A 116 18.52 -7.26 2.72
C HIS A 116 18.24 -8.68 2.24
N GLY A 117 18.72 -9.71 2.92
CA GLY A 117 18.49 -11.11 2.52
C GLY A 117 18.85 -11.37 1.05
N PRO A 118 18.23 -12.36 0.39
CA PRO A 118 18.77 -12.90 -0.86
C PRO A 118 18.40 -12.08 -2.13
N ILE A 119 18.69 -10.78 -2.11
CA ILE A 119 18.45 -9.88 -3.24
C ILE A 119 19.57 -9.94 -4.30
N GLY A 120 19.20 -9.64 -5.55
CA GLY A 120 20.12 -9.66 -6.68
C GLY A 120 20.97 -8.38 -6.78
N ARG A 121 22.13 -8.48 -7.45
CA ARG A 121 23.05 -7.35 -7.67
C ARG A 121 22.38 -6.15 -8.36
N VAL A 122 21.51 -6.40 -9.33
CA VAL A 122 20.79 -5.35 -10.08
C VAL A 122 19.90 -4.53 -9.15
N TYR A 123 19.15 -5.20 -8.27
CA TYR A 123 18.30 -4.54 -7.29
C TYR A 123 19.14 -3.75 -6.27
N ALA A 124 20.21 -4.36 -5.74
CA ALA A 124 21.12 -3.69 -4.82
C ALA A 124 21.70 -2.40 -5.41
N ALA A 125 22.15 -2.43 -6.68
CA ALA A 125 22.66 -1.27 -7.39
C ALA A 125 21.59 -0.17 -7.57
N LYS A 126 20.37 -0.55 -7.98
CA LYS A 126 19.24 0.38 -8.09
C LYS A 126 18.96 1.07 -6.75
N LYS A 127 18.82 0.31 -5.66
CA LYS A 127 18.54 0.85 -4.33
C LYS A 127 19.67 1.74 -3.81
N LEU A 128 20.93 1.36 -4.00
CA LEU A 128 22.09 2.19 -3.67
C LEU A 128 22.09 3.52 -4.44
N LYS A 129 21.68 3.51 -5.71
CA LYS A 129 21.55 4.73 -6.50
C LYS A 129 20.42 5.63 -6.01
N GLU A 130 19.21 5.07 -5.85
CA GLU A 130 17.99 5.81 -5.52
C GLU A 130 17.96 6.31 -4.08
N LYS A 131 18.36 5.47 -3.10
CA LYS A 131 18.30 5.79 -1.66
C LYS A 131 19.67 6.18 -1.08
N GLY A 132 20.75 5.78 -1.74
CA GLY A 132 22.11 6.18 -1.39
C GLY A 132 22.49 7.56 -1.95
N GLY A 133 21.79 8.05 -2.97
CA GLY A 133 22.03 9.37 -3.59
C GLY A 133 23.36 9.47 -4.33
N GLY A 134 23.97 8.33 -4.70
CA GLY A 134 25.29 8.28 -5.34
C GLY A 134 26.46 8.63 -4.42
N ALA A 135 26.23 8.80 -3.11
CA ALA A 135 27.30 9.12 -2.17
C ALA A 135 28.31 7.95 -2.02
N ILE A 136 29.59 8.30 -2.05
CA ILE A 136 30.70 7.35 -1.91
C ILE A 136 30.69 6.73 -0.50
N GLY A 137 31.00 5.44 -0.42
CA GLY A 137 31.04 4.66 0.82
C GLY A 137 29.66 4.23 1.33
N VAL A 138 28.56 4.60 0.67
CA VAL A 138 27.25 4.04 1.01
C VAL A 138 27.26 2.56 0.62
N ALA A 139 26.92 1.71 1.59
CA ALA A 139 26.97 0.27 1.43
C ALA A 139 25.60 -0.39 1.65
N LEU A 140 25.45 -1.59 1.10
CA LEU A 140 24.29 -2.45 1.25
C LEU A 140 24.76 -3.87 1.56
N LEU A 141 24.28 -4.46 2.65
CA LEU A 141 24.51 -5.87 2.98
C LEU A 141 23.33 -6.71 2.49
N ARG A 142 23.62 -7.85 1.86
CA ARG A 142 22.63 -8.83 1.38
C ARG A 142 23.14 -10.26 1.51
N GLU A 143 22.24 -11.23 1.54
CA GLU A 143 22.58 -12.63 1.32
C GLU A 143 22.87 -12.89 -0.17
N ALA A 144 23.66 -13.92 -0.43
CA ALA A 144 23.88 -14.42 -1.77
C ALA A 144 22.62 -15.17 -2.23
N SER A 145 22.16 -14.87 -3.44
CA SER A 145 20.96 -15.50 -4.03
C SER A 145 21.18 -16.96 -4.44
N ASP A 146 22.44 -17.41 -4.50
CA ASP A 146 22.87 -18.71 -5.01
C ASP A 146 23.50 -19.62 -3.94
N LYS A 147 23.79 -19.09 -2.74
CA LYS A 147 24.44 -19.86 -1.67
C LYS A 147 23.94 -19.45 -0.28
N TYR A 148 23.36 -20.42 0.42
CA TYR A 148 22.92 -20.24 1.81
C TYR A 148 24.09 -19.89 2.74
N SER A 149 23.83 -19.04 3.74
CA SER A 149 24.82 -18.55 4.70
C SER A 149 26.04 -17.85 4.08
N SER A 150 25.90 -17.35 2.85
CA SER A 150 26.89 -16.48 2.22
C SER A 150 26.28 -15.09 2.06
N TYR A 151 27.08 -14.05 2.30
CA TYR A 151 26.65 -12.67 2.25
C TYR A 151 27.51 -11.88 1.27
N LYS A 152 27.00 -10.75 0.82
CA LYS A 152 27.71 -9.81 -0.05
C LYS A 152 27.51 -8.40 0.48
N LEU A 153 28.59 -7.63 0.51
CA LEU A 153 28.59 -6.21 0.84
C LEU A 153 28.83 -5.42 -0.45
N ASP A 154 27.80 -4.76 -0.96
CA ASP A 154 27.90 -3.89 -2.13
C ASP A 154 28.20 -2.46 -1.68
N VAL A 155 29.27 -1.86 -2.19
CA VAL A 155 29.74 -0.53 -1.78
C VAL A 155 29.82 0.40 -2.99
N THR A 156 29.25 1.59 -2.86
CA THR A 156 29.46 2.67 -3.83
C THR A 156 30.88 3.21 -3.69
N VAL A 157 31.72 3.05 -4.72
CA VAL A 157 33.11 3.52 -4.72
C VAL A 157 33.30 4.63 -5.74
N GLU A 158 34.34 5.43 -5.53
CA GLU A 158 34.71 6.51 -6.45
C GLU A 158 35.07 5.96 -7.84
N ASN A 159 34.68 6.66 -8.90
CA ASN A 159 34.97 6.31 -10.30
C ASN A 159 34.42 4.97 -10.81
N ALA A 160 33.61 4.24 -10.01
CA ALA A 160 32.91 3.06 -10.49
C ALA A 160 31.49 3.40 -10.96
N LYS A 161 31.10 2.86 -12.13
CA LYS A 161 29.74 2.99 -12.65
C LYS A 161 28.71 2.18 -11.84
N GLU A 162 29.18 1.09 -11.22
CA GLU A 162 28.37 0.13 -10.47
C GLU A 162 29.01 -0.12 -9.10
N PRO A 163 28.22 -0.48 -8.07
CA PRO A 163 28.78 -0.86 -6.78
C PRO A 163 29.76 -2.04 -6.87
N VAL A 164 30.80 -2.00 -6.04
CA VAL A 164 31.75 -3.10 -5.86
C VAL A 164 31.21 -4.06 -4.82
N SER A 165 31.09 -5.34 -5.18
CA SER A 165 30.60 -6.40 -4.30
C SER A 165 31.75 -7.13 -3.62
N HIS A 166 31.74 -7.22 -2.30
CA HIS A 166 32.67 -8.01 -1.50
C HIS A 166 31.96 -9.27 -0.96
N ASP A 167 32.55 -10.44 -1.21
CA ASP A 167 31.99 -11.72 -0.75
C ASP A 167 32.34 -11.97 0.71
N ILE A 168 31.33 -12.37 1.49
CA ILE A 168 31.44 -12.69 2.91
C ILE A 168 30.96 -14.12 3.13
N VAL A 169 31.74 -14.89 3.90
CA VAL A 169 31.46 -16.29 4.21
C VAL A 169 31.40 -16.48 5.72
N MET A 170 30.48 -17.33 6.16
CA MET A 170 30.40 -17.80 7.55
C MET A 170 31.30 -19.04 7.74
N GLU A 171 32.14 -19.03 8.77
CA GLU A 171 32.91 -20.18 9.23
C GLU A 171 32.59 -20.44 10.71
N GLY A 172 31.68 -21.40 10.95
CA GLY A 172 31.06 -21.58 12.27
C GLY A 172 30.31 -20.31 12.69
N ASP A 173 30.65 -19.76 13.86
CA ASP A 173 30.05 -18.52 14.38
C ASP A 173 30.79 -17.25 13.91
N LYS A 174 31.87 -17.38 13.13
CA LYS A 174 32.69 -16.26 12.65
C LYS A 174 32.40 -15.92 11.20
N VAL A 175 32.76 -14.70 10.81
CA VAL A 175 32.62 -14.21 9.43
C VAL A 175 33.93 -13.65 8.92
N LEU A 176 34.19 -13.81 7.62
CA LEU A 176 35.33 -13.22 6.94
C LEU A 176 34.96 -12.78 5.52
N PHE A 177 35.73 -11.85 4.98
CA PHE A 177 35.74 -11.60 3.55
C PHE A 177 36.49 -12.72 2.85
N LYS A 178 35.95 -13.23 1.74
CA LYS A 178 36.48 -14.42 1.05
C LYS A 178 37.93 -14.24 0.59
N ASP A 179 38.35 -13.02 0.31
CA ASP A 179 39.68 -12.62 -0.14
C ASP A 179 40.61 -12.17 1.01
N LYS A 180 40.21 -12.35 2.28
CA LYS A 180 40.95 -11.88 3.45
C LYS A 180 40.98 -12.88 4.59
N GLU A 181 42.08 -12.86 5.34
CA GLU A 181 42.28 -13.76 6.48
C GLU A 181 41.65 -13.24 7.79
N VAL A 182 41.24 -11.97 7.83
CA VAL A 182 40.69 -11.35 9.04
C VAL A 182 39.29 -11.88 9.33
N MET A 183 39.14 -12.54 10.48
CA MET A 183 37.86 -13.04 10.98
C MET A 183 37.23 -12.08 11.99
N TYR A 184 35.90 -12.02 11.96
CA TYR A 184 35.06 -11.24 12.87
C TYR A 184 34.08 -12.16 13.60
N ASN A 185 33.70 -11.78 14.82
CA ASN A 185 32.81 -12.60 15.65
C ASN A 185 31.35 -12.64 15.16
N SER A 186 30.95 -11.73 14.28
CA SER A 186 29.62 -11.69 13.67
C SER A 186 29.58 -10.69 12.53
N LEU A 187 28.55 -10.74 11.67
CA LEU A 187 28.30 -9.71 10.65
C LEU A 187 28.23 -8.31 11.28
N GLY A 188 27.48 -8.15 12.37
CA GLY A 188 27.34 -6.86 13.05
C GLY A 188 28.67 -6.33 13.60
N ALA A 189 29.54 -7.21 14.12
CA ALA A 189 30.88 -6.81 14.57
C ALA A 189 31.75 -6.37 13.38
N MET A 190 31.73 -7.11 12.28
CA MET A 190 32.43 -6.75 11.04
C MET A 190 32.00 -5.37 10.54
N LEU A 191 30.69 -5.15 10.38
CA LEU A 191 30.14 -3.88 9.91
C LEU A 191 30.53 -2.70 10.81
N LYS A 192 30.56 -2.90 12.14
CA LYS A 192 31.02 -1.87 13.10
C LYS A 192 32.49 -1.50 12.91
N GLU A 193 33.37 -2.47 12.67
CA GLU A 193 34.79 -2.20 12.46
C GLU A 193 35.05 -1.54 11.10
N LEU A 194 34.28 -1.90 10.06
CA LEU A 194 34.32 -1.22 8.76
C LEU A 194 33.90 0.26 8.86
N LEU A 195 32.83 0.57 9.60
CA LEU A 195 32.38 1.95 9.84
C LEU A 195 33.40 2.78 10.64
N LYS A 196 34.26 2.13 11.42
CA LYS A 196 35.40 2.79 12.11
C LYS A 196 36.62 2.98 11.21
N GLY A 197 36.57 2.53 9.96
CA GLY A 197 37.67 2.64 9.00
C GLY A 197 38.84 1.70 9.28
N LYS A 198 38.64 0.63 10.06
CA LYS A 198 39.72 -0.33 10.39
C LYS A 198 40.11 -1.26 9.25
N GLU A 199 39.34 -1.28 8.18
CA GLU A 199 39.66 -2.00 6.94
C GLU A 199 39.93 -1.00 5.81
N PRO A 200 41.21 -0.66 5.55
CA PRO A 200 41.56 0.39 4.60
C PRO A 200 41.09 0.12 3.18
N SER A 201 40.96 -1.16 2.81
CA SER A 201 40.58 -1.58 1.46
C SER A 201 39.06 -1.51 1.20
N ILE A 202 38.23 -1.42 2.25
CA ILE A 202 36.77 -1.32 2.13
C ILE A 202 36.30 -0.14 2.98
N LYS A 203 36.16 1.03 2.34
CA LYS A 203 35.71 2.26 3.01
C LYS A 203 34.20 2.38 2.91
N ILE A 204 33.52 2.34 4.05
CA ILE A 204 32.08 2.57 4.14
C ILE A 204 31.77 3.76 5.05
N SER A 205 30.75 4.54 4.67
CA SER A 205 30.27 5.72 5.41
C SER A 205 28.97 5.43 6.16
N ARG A 206 28.06 4.67 5.54
CA ARG A 206 26.81 4.20 6.15
C ARG A 206 26.28 2.97 5.42
N ILE A 207 25.38 2.24 6.08
CA ILE A 207 24.73 1.05 5.53
C ILE A 207 23.25 1.35 5.35
N LEU A 208 22.73 1.14 4.14
CA LEU A 208 21.29 1.21 3.89
C LEU A 208 20.61 0.01 4.57
N PRO A 209 19.52 0.20 5.32
CA PRO A 209 18.74 -0.90 5.87
C PRO A 209 17.74 -1.46 4.85
N PRO A 210 17.31 -2.73 5.02
CA PRO A 210 16.13 -3.25 4.34
C PRO A 210 14.88 -2.45 4.72
N SER A 211 13.91 -2.43 3.81
CA SER A 211 12.58 -1.86 4.02
C SER A 211 11.53 -2.94 3.73
N ASP A 212 10.43 -2.93 4.47
CA ASP A 212 9.30 -3.84 4.20
C ASP A 212 8.64 -3.59 2.83
N TYR A 213 8.93 -2.43 2.22
CA TYR A 213 8.48 -2.05 0.88
C TYR A 213 9.52 -2.31 -0.22
N ASP A 214 10.61 -3.01 0.09
CA ASP A 214 11.60 -3.40 -0.91
C ASP A 214 11.01 -4.41 -1.90
N ASP A 215 10.67 -3.98 -3.11
CA ASP A 215 10.22 -4.87 -4.19
C ASP A 215 11.40 -5.57 -4.89
N ALA A 216 12.04 -6.49 -4.16
CA ALA A 216 13.13 -7.29 -4.71
C ALA A 216 12.58 -8.57 -5.35
N THR A 217 12.72 -8.63 -6.67
CA THR A 217 12.17 -9.68 -7.54
C THR A 217 12.71 -11.13 -7.38
N PRO A 218 13.87 -11.46 -6.76
CA PRO A 218 14.43 -12.80 -7.00
C PRO A 218 13.92 -13.93 -6.09
N LEU A 219 13.08 -13.69 -5.09
CA LEU A 219 12.76 -14.70 -4.06
C LEU A 219 11.35 -15.23 -4.05
N LEU A 220 10.55 -14.81 -5.01
CA LEU A 220 9.16 -15.22 -5.10
C LEU A 220 9.06 -16.57 -5.83
N LEU A 221 9.85 -17.57 -5.38
CA LEU A 221 9.97 -18.91 -5.98
C LEU A 221 8.62 -19.60 -6.13
N CYS A 222 7.70 -19.34 -5.21
CA CYS A 222 6.37 -19.90 -5.20
C CYS A 222 5.34 -18.97 -5.85
N ALA A 223 5.69 -17.73 -6.17
CA ALA A 223 4.78 -16.87 -6.90
C ALA A 223 4.54 -17.40 -8.31
N SER A 224 3.32 -17.21 -8.81
CA SER A 224 2.99 -17.50 -10.20
C SER A 224 3.94 -16.74 -11.14
N ARG A 225 4.36 -17.36 -12.25
CA ARG A 225 5.05 -16.64 -13.34
C ARG A 225 4.10 -15.62 -14.00
N ASP A 226 2.81 -15.92 -13.95
CA ASP A 226 1.70 -15.02 -14.28
C ASP A 226 1.24 -14.22 -13.07
N LYS A 227 2.05 -14.16 -11.99
CA LYS A 227 1.96 -13.04 -11.06
C LYS A 227 2.21 -11.88 -11.99
N LYS A 228 1.12 -11.25 -12.43
CA LYS A 228 1.13 -9.90 -12.92
C LYS A 228 1.96 -9.24 -11.83
N THR A 229 3.22 -8.91 -12.11
CA THR A 229 3.80 -7.80 -11.38
C THR A 229 2.67 -6.78 -11.44
N ARG A 230 2.34 -6.10 -10.34
CA ARG A 230 1.26 -5.08 -10.36
C ARG A 230 1.38 -4.12 -11.57
N ASN A 231 2.50 -4.17 -12.31
CA ASN A 231 2.85 -3.50 -13.54
C ASN A 231 3.00 -4.31 -14.87
N SER A 232 2.86 -5.65 -15.01
CA SER A 232 3.22 -6.32 -16.31
C SER A 232 2.16 -6.25 -17.42
N ASN A 233 0.89 -6.06 -17.10
CA ASN A 233 -0.15 -5.77 -18.11
C ASN A 233 -0.44 -4.27 -18.26
N ASN A 234 0.33 -3.40 -17.59
CA ASN A 234 0.22 -1.97 -17.81
C ASN A 234 0.98 -1.59 -19.08
N SER A 235 0.34 -1.76 -20.24
CA SER A 235 0.36 -0.64 -21.16
C SER A 235 -0.13 0.54 -20.32
N GLY A 236 0.77 1.48 -20.02
CA GLY A 236 0.40 2.68 -19.28
C GLY A 236 -0.81 3.38 -19.90
N PRO A 237 -1.34 4.42 -19.25
CA PRO A 237 -2.46 5.21 -19.76
C PRO A 237 -2.35 5.45 -21.27
N VAL A 238 -3.33 5.01 -22.04
CA VAL A 238 -3.30 5.10 -23.51
C VAL A 238 -4.02 6.35 -24.00
N VAL A 239 -3.65 6.85 -25.18
CA VAL A 239 -4.46 7.87 -25.86
C VAL A 239 -5.65 7.17 -26.53
N ILE A 240 -6.87 7.58 -26.15
CA ILE A 240 -8.12 6.96 -26.59
C ILE A 240 -8.82 7.91 -27.57
N SER A 241 -9.21 7.38 -28.74
CA SER A 241 -10.11 8.10 -29.65
C SER A 241 -11.50 8.21 -29.03
N MET A 242 -12.12 9.39 -29.10
CA MET A 242 -13.50 9.58 -28.67
C MET A 242 -14.49 8.67 -29.41
N ASP A 243 -14.16 8.24 -30.63
CA ASP A 243 -15.00 7.30 -31.41
C ASP A 243 -15.13 5.92 -30.73
N HIS A 244 -14.18 5.58 -29.85
CA HIS A 244 -14.22 4.32 -29.09
C HIS A 244 -15.02 4.48 -27.79
N LEU A 245 -15.51 5.67 -27.45
CA LEU A 245 -16.24 5.97 -26.23
C LEU A 245 -17.69 6.34 -26.57
N THR A 246 -18.62 5.44 -26.27
CA THR A 246 -20.05 5.66 -26.52
C THR A 246 -20.78 5.98 -25.21
N SER A 247 -21.50 7.11 -25.13
CA SER A 247 -22.19 7.55 -23.91
C SER A 247 -23.60 8.07 -24.21
N SER A 248 -24.56 7.81 -23.31
CA SER A 248 -25.88 8.45 -23.32
C SER A 248 -25.84 9.78 -22.55
N GLU A 249 -26.52 10.83 -23.04
CA GLU A 249 -26.60 12.14 -22.38
C GLU A 249 -27.17 12.08 -20.95
N ILE A 250 -27.95 11.06 -20.63
CA ILE A 250 -28.58 10.85 -19.31
C ILE A 250 -27.52 10.54 -18.23
N ARG A 251 -26.32 10.07 -18.60
CA ARG A 251 -25.25 9.68 -17.67
C ARG A 251 -24.15 10.73 -17.52
N ILE A 252 -24.49 12.01 -17.68
CA ILE A 252 -23.59 13.13 -17.48
C ILE A 252 -23.86 13.77 -16.12
N ASN A 253 -22.92 13.65 -15.19
CA ASN A 253 -22.91 14.41 -13.95
C ASN A 253 -22.18 15.73 -14.18
N ARG A 254 -22.92 16.84 -14.19
CA ARG A 254 -22.37 18.17 -14.46
C ARG A 254 -21.81 18.79 -13.19
N GLY A 255 -20.50 18.77 -13.04
CA GLY A 255 -19.80 19.41 -11.93
C GLY A 255 -19.43 20.86 -12.22
N ARG A 256 -19.03 21.58 -11.16
CA ARG A 256 -18.55 22.96 -11.24
C ARG A 256 -17.26 23.09 -12.07
N TYR A 257 -16.36 22.11 -11.94
CA TYR A 257 -15.01 22.16 -12.53
C TYR A 257 -14.74 21.08 -13.56
N SER A 258 -15.56 20.04 -13.61
CA SER A 258 -15.47 18.97 -14.59
C SER A 258 -16.84 18.34 -14.76
N ASP A 259 -17.14 17.87 -15.95
CA ASP A 259 -18.25 16.95 -16.17
C ASP A 259 -17.74 15.52 -16.09
N LEU A 260 -18.47 14.65 -15.41
CA LEU A 260 -18.19 13.22 -15.37
C LEU A 260 -19.22 12.50 -16.24
N VAL A 261 -18.75 11.76 -17.24
CA VAL A 261 -19.59 11.02 -18.18
C VAL A 261 -19.31 9.54 -18.03
N VAL A 262 -20.33 8.71 -17.90
CA VAL A 262 -20.14 7.26 -18.00
C VAL A 262 -20.25 6.83 -19.46
N ALA A 263 -19.22 6.17 -19.97
CA ALA A 263 -19.14 5.71 -21.34
C ALA A 263 -18.83 4.21 -21.41
N GLN A 264 -19.27 3.57 -22.49
CA GLN A 264 -18.82 2.26 -22.90
C GLN A 264 -17.58 2.43 -23.78
N TRP A 265 -16.47 1.81 -23.36
CA TRP A 265 -15.23 1.81 -24.12
C TRP A 265 -15.13 0.55 -24.98
N THR A 266 -15.27 0.74 -26.29
CA THR A 266 -15.20 -0.32 -27.29
C THR A 266 -13.77 -0.85 -27.39
N THR A 267 -13.56 -2.04 -26.83
CA THR A 267 -12.30 -2.80 -26.84
C THR A 267 -12.63 -4.28 -27.07
N GLN A 268 -11.65 -5.19 -27.01
CA GLN A 268 -11.93 -6.62 -27.14
C GLN A 268 -12.90 -7.14 -26.06
N GLU A 269 -12.92 -6.52 -24.88
CA GLU A 269 -13.74 -6.96 -23.74
C GLU A 269 -14.95 -6.06 -23.43
N ASN A 270 -15.12 -4.91 -24.12
CA ASN A 270 -16.15 -3.89 -23.87
C ASN A 270 -16.38 -3.56 -22.38
N ARG A 271 -15.91 -2.39 -21.92
CA ARG A 271 -15.96 -2.02 -20.50
C ARG A 271 -16.59 -0.66 -20.25
N GLU A 272 -17.31 -0.52 -19.14
CA GLU A 272 -17.72 0.79 -18.64
C GLU A 272 -16.54 1.58 -18.07
N VAL A 273 -16.48 2.86 -18.39
CA VAL A 273 -15.44 3.79 -17.95
C VAL A 273 -16.07 5.13 -17.55
N ALA A 274 -15.40 5.82 -16.64
CA ALA A 274 -15.67 7.20 -16.30
C ALA A 274 -14.79 8.11 -17.15
N VAL A 275 -15.40 9.08 -17.84
CA VAL A 275 -14.74 10.09 -18.67
C VAL A 275 -14.93 11.44 -17.99
N LYS A 276 -13.88 11.94 -17.34
CA LYS A 276 -13.86 13.23 -16.65
C LYS A 276 -13.36 14.31 -17.60
N ARG A 277 -14.24 15.25 -17.93
CA ARG A 277 -14.01 16.37 -18.84
C ARG A 277 -13.77 17.63 -18.03
N PRO A 278 -12.51 18.05 -17.82
CA PRO A 278 -12.20 19.28 -17.09
C PRO A 278 -12.75 20.51 -17.83
N LYS A 279 -13.18 21.52 -17.06
CA LYS A 279 -13.65 22.81 -17.56
C LYS A 279 -12.61 23.87 -17.26
N PHE A 280 -11.95 24.36 -18.30
CA PHE A 280 -10.91 25.39 -18.16
C PHE A 280 -11.42 26.81 -18.38
N SER A 281 -12.48 27.07 -19.16
CA SER A 281 -13.04 28.44 -19.34
C SER A 281 -11.98 29.53 -19.57
N ASN A 282 -11.04 29.30 -20.51
CA ASN A 282 -9.87 30.17 -20.81
C ASN A 282 -8.79 30.24 -19.70
N ASP A 283 -8.81 29.36 -18.71
CA ASP A 283 -7.77 29.20 -17.69
C ASP A 283 -6.62 28.31 -18.19
N TYR A 284 -5.73 28.91 -19.00
CA TYR A 284 -4.53 28.23 -19.51
C TYR A 284 -3.58 27.76 -18.39
N GLN A 285 -3.58 28.45 -17.25
CA GLN A 285 -2.75 28.05 -16.11
C GLN A 285 -3.32 26.80 -15.44
N GLY A 286 -4.64 26.75 -15.25
CA GLY A 286 -5.35 25.57 -14.75
C GLY A 286 -5.21 24.36 -15.67
N GLU A 287 -5.25 24.57 -16.99
CA GLU A 287 -4.97 23.50 -17.96
C GLU A 287 -3.53 22.98 -17.84
N ARG A 288 -2.53 23.87 -17.76
CA ARG A 288 -1.13 23.48 -17.60
C ARG A 288 -0.89 22.72 -16.29
N GLU A 289 -1.53 23.13 -15.21
CA GLU A 289 -1.40 22.47 -13.91
C GLU A 289 -2.11 21.12 -13.89
N PHE A 290 -3.25 21.00 -14.58
CA PHE A 290 -3.90 19.72 -14.80
C PHE A 290 -3.00 18.75 -15.57
N LEU A 291 -2.36 19.19 -16.67
CA LEU A 291 -1.40 18.36 -17.42
C LEU A 291 -0.20 17.92 -16.57
N ARG A 292 0.31 18.80 -15.69
CA ARG A 292 1.39 18.44 -14.75
C ARG A 292 0.94 17.41 -13.72
N MET A 293 -0.28 17.57 -13.19
CA MET A 293 -0.89 16.58 -12.31
C MET A 293 -1.01 15.23 -13.02
N LEU A 294 -1.53 15.21 -14.25
CA LEU A 294 -1.62 13.99 -15.06
C LEU A 294 -0.26 13.31 -15.24
N ASN A 295 0.80 14.06 -15.54
CA ASN A 295 2.13 13.48 -15.69
C ASN A 295 2.65 12.77 -14.41
N ARG A 296 2.19 13.19 -13.22
CA ARG A 296 2.54 12.56 -11.94
C ARG A 296 1.60 11.41 -11.59
N TYR A 297 0.30 11.56 -11.88
CA TYR A 297 -0.74 10.68 -11.36
C TYR A 297 -1.16 9.56 -12.34
N CYS A 298 -1.00 9.77 -13.65
CA CYS A 298 -1.42 8.81 -14.67
C CYS A 298 -0.68 7.46 -14.62
N PHE A 299 0.46 7.39 -13.93
CA PHE A 299 1.28 6.18 -13.77
C PHE A 299 1.23 5.59 -12.36
N VAL A 300 0.33 6.09 -11.50
CA VAL A 300 0.11 5.53 -10.16
C VAL A 300 -0.51 4.14 -10.29
N THR A 301 0.14 3.14 -9.68
CA THR A 301 -0.27 1.72 -9.71
C THR A 301 -0.51 1.19 -8.30
N CYS A 302 -1.61 1.66 -7.70
CA CYS A 302 -2.04 1.23 -6.38
C CYS A 302 -3.49 0.70 -6.44
N GLU A 303 -3.74 -0.46 -5.84
CA GLU A 303 -5.09 -1.04 -5.77
C GLU A 303 -6.09 -0.16 -5.01
N CYS A 304 -5.59 0.65 -4.08
CA CYS A 304 -6.38 1.57 -3.28
C CYS A 304 -6.62 2.92 -3.98
N ILE A 305 -6.16 3.09 -5.22
CA ILE A 305 -6.31 4.30 -6.03
C ILE A 305 -7.03 3.94 -7.33
N ALA A 306 -7.95 4.79 -7.77
CA ALA A 306 -8.68 4.60 -9.02
C ALA A 306 -7.74 4.61 -10.22
N THR A 307 -7.75 3.55 -11.01
CA THR A 307 -6.84 3.41 -12.14
C THR A 307 -7.19 4.39 -13.24
N ILE A 308 -6.19 5.15 -13.72
CA ILE A 308 -6.29 5.92 -14.95
C ILE A 308 -6.00 4.99 -16.12
N LEU A 309 -6.96 4.86 -17.03
CA LEU A 309 -6.90 3.97 -18.18
C LEU A 309 -6.32 4.67 -19.40
N GLY A 310 -6.55 5.98 -19.50
CA GLY A 310 -6.11 6.75 -20.65
C GLY A 310 -6.59 8.18 -20.66
N LEU A 311 -6.30 8.85 -21.77
CA LEU A 311 -6.63 10.24 -22.02
C LEU A 311 -7.23 10.39 -23.42
N THR A 312 -8.21 11.27 -23.58
CA THR A 312 -8.64 11.75 -24.90
C THR A 312 -7.99 13.10 -25.13
N LEU A 313 -7.67 13.46 -26.39
CA LEU A 313 -7.02 14.74 -26.70
C LEU A 313 -8.00 15.82 -27.18
N SER A 314 -9.13 15.43 -27.76
CA SER A 314 -10.13 16.36 -28.29
C SER A 314 -11.55 15.85 -28.01
N PRO A 315 -12.22 16.32 -26.94
CA PRO A 315 -11.68 17.23 -25.91
C PRO A 315 -10.68 16.51 -24.99
N LEU A 316 -9.78 17.28 -24.35
CA LEU A 316 -8.88 16.75 -23.32
C LEU A 316 -9.71 16.17 -22.15
N SER A 317 -9.67 14.86 -21.95
CA SER A 317 -10.44 14.19 -20.89
C SER A 317 -9.64 13.06 -20.25
N LEU A 318 -9.92 12.79 -18.97
CA LEU A 318 -9.37 11.66 -18.23
C LEU A 318 -10.32 10.47 -18.32
N VAL A 319 -9.83 9.31 -18.76
CA VAL A 319 -10.60 8.06 -18.81
C VAL A 319 -10.11 7.16 -17.68
N MET A 320 -11.02 6.76 -16.79
CA MET A 320 -10.72 6.03 -15.56
C MET A 320 -11.73 4.92 -15.29
N GLU A 321 -11.42 4.06 -14.32
CA GLU A 321 -12.36 3.06 -13.80
C GLU A 321 -13.69 3.72 -13.38
N TYR A 322 -14.81 3.08 -13.73
CA TYR A 322 -16.13 3.54 -13.30
C TYR A 322 -16.56 2.85 -12.01
N PHE A 323 -17.06 3.65 -11.06
CA PHE A 323 -17.52 3.19 -9.75
C PHE A 323 -19.02 3.48 -9.59
N PRO A 324 -19.91 2.48 -9.81
CA PRO A 324 -21.36 2.70 -9.85
C PRO A 324 -21.96 3.09 -8.48
N LEU A 325 -21.31 2.69 -7.38
CA LEU A 325 -21.73 3.03 -6.02
C LEU A 325 -21.37 4.48 -5.62
N GLY A 326 -20.53 5.14 -6.41
CA GLY A 326 -20.27 6.57 -6.30
C GLY A 326 -19.36 6.99 -5.14
N PRO A 327 -19.36 8.29 -4.79
CA PRO A 327 -18.56 8.86 -3.71
C PRO A 327 -18.90 8.30 -2.32
N LEU A 328 -17.88 8.05 -1.52
CA LEU A 328 -17.97 7.44 -0.19
C LEU A 328 -18.77 8.31 0.79
N ASP A 329 -18.62 9.63 0.73
CA ASP A 329 -19.36 10.54 1.61
C ASP A 329 -20.88 10.36 1.47
N LYS A 330 -21.38 10.39 0.23
CA LYS A 330 -22.80 10.17 -0.07
C LYS A 330 -23.23 8.74 0.24
N TYR A 331 -22.38 7.77 -0.06
CA TYR A 331 -22.68 6.36 0.19
C TYR A 331 -22.86 6.06 1.68
N LEU A 332 -21.95 6.56 2.53
CA LEU A 332 -22.04 6.42 3.98
C LEU A 332 -23.28 7.13 4.54
N GLN A 333 -23.63 8.32 4.03
CA GLN A 333 -24.82 9.05 4.47
C GLN A 333 -26.10 8.28 4.15
N SER A 334 -26.18 7.61 2.99
CA SER A 334 -27.38 6.88 2.56
C SER A 334 -27.51 5.47 3.18
N HIS A 335 -26.41 4.88 3.65
CA HIS A 335 -26.39 3.52 4.23
C HIS A 335 -26.02 3.52 5.72
N LYS A 336 -26.14 4.66 6.41
CA LYS A 336 -25.67 4.85 7.79
C LYS A 336 -26.15 3.76 8.77
N THR A 337 -27.36 3.24 8.58
CA THR A 337 -27.94 2.19 9.44
C THR A 337 -27.36 0.80 9.20
N ASP A 338 -26.85 0.56 8.00
CA ASP A 338 -26.44 -0.76 7.53
C ASP A 338 -24.92 -0.95 7.66
N MET A 339 -24.17 0.17 7.69
CA MET A 339 -22.72 0.19 7.83
C MET A 339 -22.27 -0.30 9.21
N LYS A 340 -21.35 -1.25 9.22
CA LYS A 340 -20.68 -1.76 10.41
C LYS A 340 -19.38 -1.00 10.67
N GLU A 341 -18.96 -0.95 11.93
CA GLU A 341 -17.69 -0.33 12.33
C GLU A 341 -16.50 -0.91 11.54
N VAL A 342 -16.46 -2.23 11.35
CA VAL A 342 -15.39 -2.93 10.59
C VAL A 342 -15.27 -2.41 9.16
N GLU A 343 -16.38 -2.04 8.51
CA GLU A 343 -16.36 -1.51 7.14
C GLU A 343 -15.82 -0.07 7.12
N LEU A 344 -16.10 0.74 8.14
CA LEU A 344 -15.49 2.06 8.29
C LEU A 344 -13.97 1.96 8.49
N VAL A 345 -13.53 0.97 9.28
CA VAL A 345 -12.11 0.65 9.45
C VAL A 345 -11.49 0.17 8.13
N GLU A 346 -12.17 -0.69 7.36
CA GLU A 346 -11.70 -1.11 6.02
C GLU A 346 -11.49 0.09 5.09
N ALA A 347 -12.44 1.03 5.04
CA ALA A 347 -12.30 2.25 4.23
C ALA A 347 -11.13 3.13 4.68
N ALA A 348 -10.94 3.28 6.00
CA ALA A 348 -9.79 3.97 6.58
C ALA A 348 -8.46 3.31 6.19
N THR A 349 -8.39 1.97 6.23
CA THR A 349 -7.21 1.19 5.82
C THR A 349 -6.90 1.39 4.34
N TYR A 350 -7.90 1.36 3.46
CA TYR A 350 -7.73 1.65 2.03
C TYR A 350 -7.13 3.04 1.80
N LEU A 351 -7.66 4.06 2.49
CA LEU A 351 -7.13 5.41 2.39
C LEU A 351 -5.69 5.51 2.92
N ALA A 352 -5.37 4.85 4.03
CA ALA A 352 -4.03 4.82 4.60
C ALA A 352 -3.02 4.18 3.64
N ARG A 353 -3.39 3.06 3.00
CA ARG A 353 -2.58 2.37 1.98
C ARG A 353 -2.36 3.26 0.75
N ALA A 354 -3.39 3.96 0.29
CA ALA A 354 -3.28 4.91 -0.82
C ALA A 354 -2.31 6.05 -0.50
N LEU A 355 -2.44 6.69 0.67
CA LEU A 355 -1.55 7.77 1.09
C LEU A 355 -0.11 7.29 1.27
N HIS A 356 0.08 6.11 1.86
CA HIS A 356 1.39 5.53 2.03
C HIS A 356 2.09 5.30 0.69
N TYR A 357 1.38 4.70 -0.28
CA TYR A 357 1.90 4.50 -1.64
C TYR A 357 2.30 5.84 -2.29
N LEU A 358 1.43 6.84 -2.23
CA LEU A 358 1.70 8.16 -2.80
C LEU A 358 2.95 8.82 -2.20
N ASN A 359 3.16 8.66 -0.89
CA ASN A 359 4.36 9.14 -0.21
C ASN A 359 5.63 8.42 -0.69
N LEU A 360 5.58 7.09 -0.87
CA LEU A 360 6.72 6.32 -1.40
C LEU A 360 7.12 6.77 -2.82
N GLU A 361 6.12 7.08 -3.65
CA GLU A 361 6.30 7.58 -5.02
C GLU A 361 6.55 9.09 -5.10
N ASN A 362 6.60 9.79 -3.97
CA ASN A 362 6.76 11.25 -3.90
C ASN A 362 5.70 12.02 -4.73
N VAL A 363 4.47 11.53 -4.70
CA VAL A 363 3.29 12.12 -5.34
C VAL A 363 2.38 12.70 -4.26
N GLN A 364 1.97 13.96 -4.40
CA GLN A 364 0.97 14.57 -3.54
C GLN A 364 -0.40 14.53 -4.23
N HIS A 365 -1.43 14.17 -3.49
CA HIS A 365 -2.81 14.17 -3.96
C HIS A 365 -3.47 15.55 -3.80
N LEU A 366 -3.23 16.25 -2.68
CA LEU A 366 -3.69 17.62 -2.37
C LEU A 366 -5.21 17.85 -2.39
N LYS A 367 -6.01 16.80 -2.56
CA LYS A 367 -7.48 16.85 -2.48
C LYS A 367 -8.03 15.61 -1.78
N ILE A 368 -7.32 15.07 -0.78
CA ILE A 368 -7.81 13.93 -0.01
C ILE A 368 -9.03 14.38 0.82
N ARG A 369 -10.20 13.81 0.49
CA ARG A 369 -11.49 14.08 1.13
C ARG A 369 -12.37 12.86 0.98
N CYS A 370 -13.34 12.67 1.87
CA CYS A 370 -14.28 11.55 1.78
C CYS A 370 -15.05 11.55 0.44
N HIS A 371 -15.37 12.73 -0.10
CA HIS A 371 -16.00 12.89 -1.42
C HIS A 371 -15.16 12.39 -2.60
N ASN A 372 -13.83 12.41 -2.47
CA ASN A 372 -12.93 11.96 -3.53
C ASN A 372 -12.56 10.47 -3.39
N ILE A 373 -13.13 9.78 -2.40
CA ILE A 373 -13.02 8.33 -2.26
C ILE A 373 -14.26 7.72 -2.92
N LEU A 374 -14.08 6.68 -3.72
CA LEU A 374 -15.12 6.02 -4.51
C LEU A 374 -15.35 4.61 -3.99
N VAL A 375 -16.61 4.20 -3.87
CA VAL A 375 -16.96 2.85 -3.41
C VAL A 375 -16.85 1.88 -4.58
N ALA A 376 -15.93 0.92 -4.46
CA ALA A 376 -15.61 -0.07 -5.48
C ALA A 376 -16.42 -1.35 -5.34
N ALA A 377 -16.67 -1.79 -4.12
CA ALA A 377 -17.53 -2.93 -3.85
C ALA A 377 -18.09 -2.83 -2.43
N HIS A 378 -19.34 -3.25 -2.26
CA HIS A 378 -19.93 -3.51 -0.95
C HIS A 378 -20.74 -4.80 -1.03
N THR A 379 -20.32 -5.81 -0.27
CA THR A 379 -20.97 -7.12 -0.13
C THR A 379 -20.91 -7.54 1.34
N ASP A 380 -21.63 -8.59 1.73
CA ASP A 380 -21.65 -9.09 3.12
C ASP A 380 -20.26 -9.39 3.71
N GLN A 381 -19.24 -9.60 2.86
CA GLN A 381 -17.89 -9.97 3.26
C GLN A 381 -16.82 -8.95 2.91
N THR A 382 -17.12 -7.92 2.10
CA THR A 382 -16.09 -6.99 1.60
C THR A 382 -16.65 -5.58 1.42
N PHE A 383 -15.91 -4.59 1.93
CA PHE A 383 -16.13 -3.18 1.64
C PHE A 383 -14.86 -2.55 1.07
N LYS A 384 -14.84 -2.37 -0.26
CA LYS A 384 -13.67 -1.84 -0.98
C LYS A 384 -13.92 -0.41 -1.42
N VAL A 385 -12.98 0.48 -1.14
CA VAL A 385 -13.01 1.87 -1.59
C VAL A 385 -11.70 2.22 -2.30
N LYS A 386 -11.71 3.21 -3.18
CA LYS A 386 -10.50 3.69 -3.85
C LYS A 386 -10.45 5.20 -3.85
N LEU A 387 -9.26 5.77 -3.61
CA LEU A 387 -9.03 7.20 -3.77
C LEU A 387 -9.08 7.56 -5.26
N GLY A 388 -9.95 8.49 -5.62
CA GLY A 388 -10.09 9.02 -6.97
C GLY A 388 -8.94 9.95 -7.37
N ASP A 389 -9.04 10.55 -8.55
CA ASP A 389 -8.04 11.50 -9.01
C ASP A 389 -8.16 12.87 -8.29
N PRO A 390 -7.06 13.64 -8.16
CA PRO A 390 -7.08 14.99 -7.57
C PRO A 390 -8.02 15.97 -8.27
N GLY A 391 -8.37 15.71 -9.53
CA GLY A 391 -9.16 16.60 -10.38
C GLY A 391 -8.37 17.81 -10.85
N VAL A 392 -9.12 18.84 -11.25
CA VAL A 392 -8.53 20.13 -11.63
C VAL A 392 -8.00 20.80 -10.37
N MET A 393 -6.68 20.92 -10.28
CA MET A 393 -6.00 21.52 -9.13
C MET A 393 -6.36 23.00 -8.99
N ARG A 394 -6.69 23.40 -7.76
CA ARG A 394 -7.05 24.78 -7.40
C ARG A 394 -6.37 25.15 -6.08
N PRO A 395 -5.96 26.43 -5.93
CA PRO A 395 -5.52 26.95 -4.65
C PRO A 395 -6.54 26.65 -3.56
N TYR A 396 -6.05 26.28 -2.37
CA TYR A 396 -6.89 26.17 -1.21
C TYR A 396 -7.43 27.55 -0.83
N THR A 397 -8.60 27.54 -0.22
CA THR A 397 -9.33 28.69 0.27
C THR A 397 -9.69 28.47 1.73
N GLN A 398 -10.34 29.47 2.34
CA GLN A 398 -10.86 29.35 3.71
C GLN A 398 -11.84 28.18 3.87
N GLN A 399 -12.52 27.75 2.80
CA GLN A 399 -13.42 26.60 2.85
C GLN A 399 -12.69 25.25 2.97
N ASP A 400 -11.37 25.23 2.79
CA ASP A 400 -10.56 24.01 2.83
C ASP A 400 -9.83 23.82 4.17
N MET A 401 -10.03 24.73 5.14
CA MET A 401 -9.29 24.78 6.42
C MET A 401 -9.30 23.47 7.21
N HIS A 402 -10.39 22.72 7.16
CA HIS A 402 -10.46 21.42 7.83
C HIS A 402 -9.40 20.43 7.29
N TRP A 403 -9.00 20.55 6.03
CA TRP A 403 -8.08 19.62 5.35
C TRP A 403 -6.67 20.18 5.14
N ILE A 404 -6.33 21.33 5.71
CA ILE A 404 -4.98 21.90 5.62
C ILE A 404 -4.41 22.23 7.01
N PRO A 405 -3.08 22.16 7.19
CA PRO A 405 -2.44 22.52 8.44
C PRO A 405 -2.78 23.94 8.93
N VAL A 406 -2.87 24.10 10.24
CA VAL A 406 -3.35 25.33 10.91
C VAL A 406 -2.50 26.56 10.58
N GLU A 407 -1.20 26.38 10.37
CA GLU A 407 -0.24 27.41 9.96
C GLU A 407 -0.60 28.06 8.61
N TYR A 408 -1.34 27.37 7.75
CA TYR A 408 -1.77 27.88 6.45
C TYR A 408 -3.16 28.50 6.47
N HIS A 409 -3.88 28.51 7.59
CA HIS A 409 -5.25 29.06 7.63
C HIS A 409 -5.33 30.54 7.27
N VAL A 410 -4.27 31.32 7.56
CA VAL A 410 -4.19 32.73 7.15
C VAL A 410 -3.91 32.87 5.65
N GLN A 411 -3.08 31.98 5.09
CA GLN A 411 -2.74 31.95 3.66
C GLN A 411 -2.92 30.55 3.07
N PRO A 412 -4.17 30.07 2.89
CA PRO A 412 -4.44 28.69 2.48
C PRO A 412 -3.69 28.21 1.23
N PRO A 413 -3.48 29.05 0.19
CA PRO A 413 -2.73 28.63 -0.99
C PRO A 413 -1.31 28.09 -0.73
N TRP A 414 -0.65 28.48 0.37
CA TRP A 414 0.69 28.02 0.69
C TRP A 414 0.75 26.54 1.07
N ALA A 415 -0.35 25.96 1.54
CA ALA A 415 -0.45 24.52 1.82
C ALA A 415 -0.25 23.64 0.58
N LEU A 416 -0.34 24.19 -0.64
CA LEU A 416 -0.03 23.44 -1.87
C LEU A 416 1.44 23.01 -1.97
N GLN A 417 2.35 23.69 -1.26
CA GLN A 417 3.79 23.43 -1.31
C GLN A 417 4.27 22.53 -0.17
N ASP A 418 3.41 22.30 0.84
CA ASP A 418 3.78 21.51 2.01
C ASP A 418 3.57 20.01 1.77
N PRO A 419 4.62 19.17 1.88
CA PRO A 419 4.50 17.72 1.79
C PRO A 419 3.59 17.11 2.87
N THR A 420 3.35 17.79 4.00
CA THR A 420 2.53 17.25 5.10
C THR A 420 1.03 17.52 4.95
N THR A 421 0.62 18.34 3.98
CA THR A 421 -0.80 18.68 3.75
C THR A 421 -1.69 17.46 3.55
N ASP A 422 -1.24 16.44 2.82
CA ASP A 422 -2.02 15.21 2.62
C ASP A 422 -2.17 14.39 3.91
N ILE A 423 -1.20 14.48 4.84
CA ILE A 423 -1.28 13.83 6.16
C ILE A 423 -2.37 14.51 6.99
N TRP A 424 -2.44 15.85 6.96
CA TRP A 424 -3.52 16.57 7.64
C TRP A 424 -4.88 16.26 7.02
N ALA A 425 -4.99 16.31 5.69
CA ALA A 425 -6.20 15.98 4.96
C ALA A 425 -6.67 14.54 5.23
N PHE A 426 -5.74 13.60 5.38
CA PHE A 426 -6.01 12.23 5.79
C PHE A 426 -6.69 12.14 7.15
N SER A 427 -6.16 12.79 8.17
CA SER A 427 -6.74 12.79 9.53
C SER A 427 -8.18 13.32 9.53
N THR A 428 -8.43 14.43 8.86
CA THR A 428 -9.79 14.98 8.73
C THR A 428 -10.69 14.04 7.93
N THR A 429 -10.16 13.37 6.91
CA THR A 429 -10.94 12.42 6.12
C THR A 429 -11.29 11.16 6.90
N LEU A 430 -10.40 10.67 7.79
CA LEU A 430 -10.74 9.61 8.73
C LEU A 430 -11.92 10.04 9.60
N TRP A 431 -11.87 11.25 10.16
CA TRP A 431 -13.00 11.81 10.91
C TRP A 431 -14.30 11.81 10.10
N GLN A 432 -14.24 12.18 8.81
CA GLN A 432 -15.42 12.11 7.93
C GLN A 432 -15.93 10.68 7.74
N ILE A 433 -15.04 9.69 7.53
CA ILE A 433 -15.43 8.28 7.37
C ILE A 433 -16.19 7.80 8.62
N PHE A 434 -15.62 8.02 9.81
CA PHE A 434 -16.26 7.63 11.06
C PHE A 434 -17.48 8.49 11.43
N SER A 435 -17.61 9.68 10.86
CA SER A 435 -18.81 10.52 10.97
C SER A 435 -19.82 10.28 9.83
N PHE A 436 -19.74 9.14 9.14
CA PHE A 436 -20.63 8.76 8.04
C PHE A 436 -20.72 9.80 6.93
N GLY A 437 -19.57 10.32 6.49
CA GLY A 437 -19.45 11.24 5.37
C GLY A 437 -19.83 12.69 5.68
N ILE A 438 -20.08 13.06 6.94
CA ILE A 438 -20.44 14.43 7.32
C ILE A 438 -19.26 15.39 7.07
N ILE A 439 -19.57 16.62 6.67
CA ILE A 439 -18.59 17.71 6.58
C ILE A 439 -18.36 18.26 8.00
N PRO A 440 -17.11 18.37 8.48
CA PRO A 440 -16.82 18.92 9.81
C PRO A 440 -17.43 20.31 9.95
N LEU A 441 -18.11 20.57 11.08
CA LEU A 441 -18.70 21.88 11.41
C LEU A 441 -19.53 22.49 10.26
N ALA A 442 -20.30 21.65 9.54
CA ALA A 442 -21.09 22.07 8.39
C ALA A 442 -22.00 23.27 8.73
N GLY A 443 -21.86 24.36 7.97
CA GLY A 443 -22.65 25.58 8.14
C GLY A 443 -22.11 26.57 9.18
N ALA A 444 -21.00 26.26 9.86
CA ALA A 444 -20.33 27.20 10.77
C ALA A 444 -19.65 28.35 10.01
N ASP A 445 -19.42 29.46 10.70
CA ASP A 445 -18.57 30.53 10.18
C ASP A 445 -17.10 30.09 10.20
N MET A 446 -16.45 30.14 9.04
CA MET A 446 -15.07 29.68 8.89
C MET A 446 -14.07 30.53 9.69
N GLU A 447 -14.40 31.78 10.01
CA GLU A 447 -13.54 32.61 10.86
C GLU A 447 -13.59 32.15 12.32
N GLU A 448 -14.76 31.75 12.83
CA GLU A 448 -14.89 31.14 14.16
C GLU A 448 -14.18 29.78 14.21
N VAL A 449 -14.31 28.98 13.16
CA VAL A 449 -13.59 27.70 13.01
C VAL A 449 -12.07 27.91 13.05
N ARG A 450 -11.57 28.94 12.36
CA ARG A 450 -10.15 29.31 12.38
C ARG A 450 -9.68 29.62 13.80
N HIS A 451 -10.45 30.39 14.55
CA HIS A 451 -10.13 30.71 15.95
C HIS A 451 -10.14 29.47 16.86
N LEU A 452 -11.07 28.53 16.64
CA LEU A 452 -11.10 27.27 17.37
C LEU A 452 -9.82 26.43 17.14
N TYR A 453 -9.41 26.27 15.88
CA TYR A 453 -8.19 25.53 15.55
C TYR A 453 -6.93 26.22 16.04
N ALA A 454 -6.86 27.55 15.94
CA ALA A 454 -5.75 28.33 16.49
C ALA A 454 -5.62 28.20 18.02
N ALA A 455 -6.73 27.95 18.72
CA ALA A 455 -6.76 27.67 20.15
C ALA A 455 -6.42 26.21 20.51
N GLY A 456 -6.04 25.37 19.53
CA GLY A 456 -5.70 23.96 19.73
C GLY A 456 -6.90 23.06 19.98
N ARG A 457 -8.13 23.52 19.69
CA ARG A 457 -9.32 22.68 19.80
C ARG A 457 -9.41 21.75 18.60
N LEU A 458 -9.64 20.47 18.84
CA LEU A 458 -9.83 19.46 17.80
C LEU A 458 -11.32 19.16 17.60
N LEU A 459 -11.64 18.54 16.47
CA LEU A 459 -12.99 17.99 16.23
C LEU A 459 -13.28 16.89 17.26
N PRO A 460 -14.50 16.78 17.80
CA PRO A 460 -14.84 15.75 18.78
C PRO A 460 -14.75 14.35 18.16
N ARG A 461 -14.43 13.33 18.97
CA ARG A 461 -14.42 11.93 18.53
C ARG A 461 -15.82 11.50 18.05
N PRO A 462 -15.97 10.99 16.82
CA PRO A 462 -17.23 10.39 16.38
C PRO A 462 -17.55 9.12 17.20
N ASP A 463 -18.82 8.86 17.47
CA ASP A 463 -19.23 7.73 18.33
C ASP A 463 -18.72 6.38 17.81
N SER A 464 -18.77 6.19 16.49
CA SER A 464 -18.31 5.01 15.73
C SER A 464 -16.79 4.93 15.52
N CYS A 465 -16.02 5.89 16.01
CA CYS A 465 -14.56 5.88 15.88
C CYS A 465 -13.91 5.19 17.09
N PRO A 466 -13.11 4.14 16.92
CA PRO A 466 -12.36 3.52 18.01
C PRO A 466 -11.48 4.53 18.77
N GLU A 467 -11.38 4.39 20.09
CA GLU A 467 -10.63 5.35 20.91
C GLU A 467 -9.14 5.40 20.56
N ASP A 468 -8.54 4.25 20.30
CA ASP A 468 -7.12 4.14 19.92
C ASP A 468 -6.82 4.72 18.54
N LEU A 469 -7.82 4.80 17.66
CA LEU A 469 -7.68 5.43 16.34
C LEU A 469 -7.80 6.94 16.41
N TYR A 470 -8.57 7.46 17.37
CA TYR A 470 -8.77 8.89 17.55
C TYR A 470 -7.61 9.57 18.29
N LYS A 471 -6.93 8.85 19.18
CA LYS A 471 -5.71 9.30 19.87
C LYS A 471 -4.53 9.33 18.91
#